data_AF-A0A9X0DBY0-F1
#
_entry.id   AF-A0A9X0DBY0-F1
#
_cell.length_a   1.000
_cell.length_b   1.000
_cell.length_c   1.000
_cell.angle_alpha   90.00
_cell.angle_beta   90.00
_cell.angle_gamma   90.00
#
_symmetry.space_group_name_H-M   'P 1'
#
loop_
_entity.id
_entity.type
_entity.pdbx_description
1 polymer ?
#
loop_
_entity_poly.entity_id
_entity_poly.type
_entity_poly.pdbx_seq_one_letter_code
_entity_poly.pdbx_strand_id
1 'polypeptide(L)'
;MTAIKNGMAEWTKNTCITFKKRTNEQAYANFKLGSGCSSYVGRTGRIQDIKLARGCWYTGIVAHEIENKHNFKKYSKSTIDSLGTAYDYLSVMHYGGRAFTKNGQPTIVPVKAGAPIGQRKGISATDAKQMNLLYKEQCSKGGNGGGSSNCVDISSRCPGWTKYCSYHSYVKANCKKTCNLC
;
A
#
# COMPACT_ATOMS: atom_id res chain seq x y z
N MET A 1 -4.73 -4.15 16.12
CA MET A 1 -5.42 -4.23 14.80
C MET A 1 -5.32 -2.95 13.95
N THR A 2 -5.00 -1.78 14.51
CA THR A 2 -4.94 -0.49 13.78
C THR A 2 -3.96 -0.48 12.60
N ALA A 3 -2.79 -1.10 12.74
CA ALA A 3 -1.79 -1.15 11.67
C ALA A 3 -2.29 -1.88 10.40
N ILE A 4 -3.09 -2.94 10.55
CA ILE A 4 -3.67 -3.68 9.42
C ILE A 4 -4.62 -2.77 8.64
N LYS A 5 -5.52 -2.07 9.36
CA LYS A 5 -6.45 -1.11 8.77
C LYS A 5 -5.72 0.03 8.08
N ASN A 6 -4.68 0.58 8.69
CA ASN A 6 -3.90 1.66 8.11
C ASN A 6 -3.15 1.21 6.85
N GLY A 7 -2.54 0.03 6.85
CA GLY A 7 -1.86 -0.52 5.66
C GLY A 7 -2.83 -0.76 4.50
N MET A 8 -4.03 -1.29 4.78
CA MET A 8 -5.10 -1.41 3.77
C MET A 8 -5.59 -0.04 3.28
N ALA A 9 -5.66 0.96 4.16
CA ALA A 9 -6.07 2.32 3.82
C ALA A 9 -5.07 3.03 2.91
N GLU A 10 -3.76 2.81 3.09
CA GLU A 10 -2.73 3.35 2.18
C GLU A 10 -2.99 2.90 0.73
N TRP A 11 -3.22 1.61 0.52
CA TRP A 11 -3.54 1.06 -0.79
C TRP A 11 -4.88 1.59 -1.31
N THR A 12 -5.94 1.61 -0.48
CA THR A 12 -7.28 2.06 -0.89
C THR A 12 -7.35 3.55 -1.21
N LYS A 13 -6.51 4.37 -0.57
CA LYS A 13 -6.49 5.81 -0.77
C LYS A 13 -5.80 6.22 -2.07
N ASN A 14 -4.76 5.48 -2.47
CA ASN A 14 -3.90 5.86 -3.59
C ASN A 14 -4.10 4.97 -4.83
N THR A 15 -4.93 3.93 -4.72
CA THR A 15 -5.22 3.00 -5.81
C THR A 15 -6.70 2.66 -5.86
N CYS A 16 -7.11 2.01 -6.95
CA CYS A 16 -8.45 1.44 -7.10
C CYS A 16 -8.66 0.14 -6.29
N ILE A 17 -7.64 -0.38 -5.60
CA ILE A 17 -7.76 -1.60 -4.79
C ILE A 17 -8.59 -1.28 -3.54
N THR A 18 -9.64 -2.07 -3.30
CA THR A 18 -10.47 -1.93 -2.11
C THR A 18 -10.42 -3.20 -1.26
N PHE A 19 -10.50 -3.03 0.06
CA PHE A 19 -10.56 -4.14 1.00
C PHE A 19 -11.95 -4.21 1.63
N LYS A 20 -12.59 -5.37 1.53
CA LYS A 20 -13.82 -5.69 2.24
C LYS A 20 -13.60 -6.87 3.17
N LYS A 21 -14.33 -6.91 4.28
CA LYS A 21 -14.35 -8.09 5.15
C LYS A 21 -14.93 -9.26 4.37
N ARG A 22 -14.26 -10.41 4.42
CA ARG A 22 -14.71 -11.64 3.76
C ARG A 22 -16.10 -12.04 4.25
N THR A 23 -16.93 -12.53 3.35
CA THR A 23 -18.14 -13.30 3.62
C THR A 23 -17.95 -14.75 3.15
N ASN A 24 -18.18 -15.02 1.87
CA ASN A 24 -18.18 -16.36 1.28
C ASN A 24 -17.12 -16.54 0.18
N GLU A 25 -16.22 -15.58 0.01
CA GLU A 25 -15.21 -15.64 -1.06
C GLU A 25 -14.26 -16.82 -0.86
N GLN A 26 -14.02 -17.58 -1.93
CA GLN A 26 -13.12 -18.73 -1.94
C GLN A 26 -11.63 -18.33 -1.79
N ALA A 27 -11.26 -17.15 -2.30
CA ALA A 27 -9.90 -16.64 -2.27
C ALA A 27 -9.84 -15.27 -1.58
N TYR A 28 -9.13 -15.22 -0.45
CA TYR A 28 -9.06 -14.06 0.44
C TYR A 28 -7.71 -14.01 1.17
N ALA A 29 -7.35 -12.80 1.61
CA ALA A 29 -6.20 -12.58 2.48
C ALA A 29 -6.57 -12.88 3.94
N ASN A 30 -5.77 -13.72 4.59
CA ASN A 30 -5.95 -14.16 5.97
C ASN A 30 -4.80 -13.64 6.84
N PHE A 31 -5.03 -12.55 7.56
CA PHE A 31 -4.03 -11.98 8.47
C PHE A 31 -3.95 -12.79 9.76
N LYS A 32 -2.78 -13.34 10.07
CA LYS A 32 -2.57 -14.16 11.27
C LYS A 32 -1.22 -13.89 11.95
N LEU A 33 -1.15 -14.20 13.24
CA LEU A 33 0.11 -14.15 13.98
C LEU A 33 1.07 -15.23 13.45
N GLY A 34 2.33 -14.87 13.26
CA GLY A 34 3.39 -15.78 12.86
C GLY A 34 4.73 -15.43 13.52
N SER A 35 5.78 -16.16 13.17
CA SER A 35 7.15 -15.93 13.68
C SER A 35 7.90 -14.81 12.96
N GLY A 36 7.39 -14.33 11.81
CA GLY A 36 7.96 -13.22 11.04
C GLY A 36 6.91 -12.49 10.20
N CYS A 37 7.35 -11.52 9.41
CA CYS A 37 6.51 -10.80 8.43
C CYS A 37 6.62 -11.52 7.07
N SER A 38 5.53 -12.06 6.54
CA SER A 38 5.56 -12.74 5.23
C SER A 38 4.17 -12.85 4.59
N SER A 39 4.15 -12.88 3.25
CA SER A 39 2.96 -13.10 2.42
C SER A 39 3.32 -13.78 1.09
N TYR A 40 2.30 -14.27 0.36
CA TYR A 40 2.44 -14.75 -1.02
C TYR A 40 2.36 -13.60 -2.03
N VAL A 41 2.97 -13.80 -3.20
CA VAL A 41 2.94 -12.83 -4.30
C VAL A 41 1.61 -12.91 -5.05
N GLY A 42 0.89 -11.79 -5.13
CA GLY A 42 -0.30 -11.67 -5.96
C GLY A 42 -1.50 -12.52 -5.49
N ARG A 43 -2.46 -12.78 -6.38
CA ARG A 43 -3.67 -13.56 -6.08
C ARG A 43 -3.51 -15.00 -6.58
N THR A 44 -3.32 -15.95 -5.66
CA THR A 44 -3.18 -17.39 -5.97
C THR A 44 -4.51 -18.11 -6.23
N GLY A 45 -5.66 -17.43 -6.10
CA GLY A 45 -6.99 -18.05 -6.27
C GLY A 45 -7.42 -18.94 -5.10
N ARG A 46 -6.68 -18.96 -3.99
CA ARG A 46 -7.01 -19.68 -2.74
C ARG A 46 -6.87 -18.76 -1.53
N ILE A 47 -6.98 -19.32 -0.32
CA ILE A 47 -6.68 -18.64 0.94
C ILE A 47 -5.20 -18.26 0.96
N GLN A 48 -4.89 -17.00 1.27
CA GLN A 48 -3.52 -16.50 1.31
C GLN A 48 -3.21 -15.95 2.68
N ASP A 49 -2.29 -16.61 3.39
CA ASP A 49 -1.89 -16.19 4.72
C ASP A 49 -0.90 -15.02 4.67
N ILE A 50 -1.27 -13.93 5.34
CA ILE A 50 -0.37 -12.81 5.65
C ILE A 50 0.04 -12.96 7.11
N LYS A 51 1.27 -13.42 7.33
CA LYS A 51 1.81 -13.65 8.69
C LYS A 51 2.46 -12.37 9.19
N LEU A 52 2.06 -11.93 10.38
CA LEU A 52 2.58 -10.74 11.05
C LEU A 52 2.97 -11.08 12.48
N ALA A 53 4.27 -11.13 12.76
CA ALA A 53 4.80 -11.21 14.13
C ALA A 53 4.56 -9.90 14.91
N ARG A 54 4.82 -9.89 16.23
CA ARG A 54 4.63 -8.72 17.10
C ARG A 54 5.40 -7.47 16.62
N GLY A 55 6.54 -7.64 15.95
CA GLY A 55 7.32 -6.55 15.33
C GLY A 55 6.83 -6.08 13.96
N CYS A 56 5.80 -6.72 13.37
CA CYS A 56 5.33 -6.41 12.01
C CYS A 56 4.15 -5.43 11.98
N TRP A 57 3.68 -4.97 13.15
CA TRP A 57 2.46 -4.14 13.29
C TRP A 57 2.72 -2.66 13.00
N TYR A 58 3.42 -2.37 11.91
CA TYR A 58 3.65 -1.01 11.41
C TYR A 58 2.97 -0.84 10.06
N THR A 59 2.38 0.32 9.80
CA THR A 59 1.62 0.60 8.56
C THR A 59 2.40 0.23 7.29
N GLY A 60 3.65 0.67 7.15
CA GLY A 60 4.45 0.36 5.97
C GLY A 60 4.92 -1.10 5.89
N ILE A 61 5.06 -1.80 7.03
CA ILE A 61 5.35 -3.25 7.00
C ILE A 61 4.10 -4.01 6.55
N VAL A 62 2.93 -3.69 7.10
CA VAL A 62 1.66 -4.29 6.63
C VAL A 62 1.47 -4.02 5.14
N ALA A 63 1.71 -2.77 4.69
CA ALA A 63 1.60 -2.41 3.28
C ALA A 63 2.58 -3.20 2.40
N HIS A 64 3.83 -3.38 2.86
CA HIS A 64 4.83 -4.24 2.21
C HIS A 64 4.35 -5.69 2.10
N GLU A 65 3.79 -6.24 3.18
CA GLU A 65 3.32 -7.63 3.18
C GLU A 65 2.12 -7.86 2.25
N ILE A 66 1.30 -6.83 2.01
CA ILE A 66 0.18 -6.92 1.05
C ILE A 66 0.69 -7.10 -0.39
N GLU A 67 1.88 -6.60 -0.71
CA GLU A 67 2.47 -6.63 -2.07
C GLU A 67 3.71 -7.56 -2.16
N ASN A 68 4.00 -8.34 -1.10
CA ASN A 68 5.32 -8.95 -0.89
C ASN A 68 5.84 -9.81 -2.06
N LYS A 69 7.11 -9.58 -2.42
CA LYS A 69 7.95 -10.43 -3.30
C LYS A 69 9.07 -11.06 -2.48
N HIS A 70 9.18 -12.39 -2.58
CA HIS A 70 10.18 -13.20 -1.90
C HIS A 70 11.62 -12.66 -2.03
N ASN A 71 12.37 -12.74 -0.92
CA ASN A 71 13.77 -12.35 -0.74
C ASN A 71 14.69 -12.70 -1.93
N PHE A 72 15.41 -11.68 -2.43
CA PHE A 72 16.60 -11.74 -3.30
C PHE A 72 16.66 -12.86 -4.36
N LYS A 73 15.64 -12.98 -5.21
CA LYS A 73 15.84 -13.51 -6.57
C LYS A 73 16.01 -12.35 -7.54
N LYS A 74 17.20 -12.25 -8.16
CA LYS A 74 17.40 -11.37 -9.32
C LYS A 74 16.62 -11.96 -10.48
N TYR A 75 15.45 -11.39 -10.75
CA TYR A 75 14.65 -11.75 -11.91
C TYR A 75 15.14 -10.97 -13.14
N SER A 76 15.06 -11.59 -14.31
CA SER A 76 15.33 -10.92 -15.57
C SER A 76 14.26 -9.87 -15.87
N LYS A 77 14.56 -8.92 -16.76
CA LYS A 77 13.56 -7.97 -17.29
C LYS A 77 12.35 -8.67 -17.92
N SER A 78 12.49 -9.92 -18.35
CA SER A 78 11.38 -10.75 -18.86
C SER A 78 10.46 -11.31 -17.77
N THR A 79 10.88 -11.28 -16.50
CA THR A 79 10.09 -11.76 -15.35
C THR A 79 9.61 -10.60 -14.46
N ILE A 80 10.20 -9.41 -14.59
CA ILE A 80 9.75 -8.18 -13.93
C ILE A 80 9.18 -7.24 -14.98
N ASP A 81 7.85 -7.06 -14.97
CA ASP A 81 7.23 -5.97 -15.69
C ASP A 81 7.32 -4.68 -14.85
N SER A 82 8.07 -3.69 -15.34
CA SER A 82 8.16 -2.38 -14.68
C SER A 82 6.95 -1.50 -14.99
N LEU A 83 6.08 -1.89 -15.92
CA LEU A 83 4.93 -1.12 -16.40
C LEU A 83 5.33 0.27 -16.89
N GLY A 84 6.56 0.39 -17.41
CA GLY A 84 7.14 1.64 -17.89
C GLY A 84 7.53 2.64 -16.79
N THR A 85 7.52 2.27 -15.51
CA THR A 85 7.97 3.17 -14.43
C THR A 85 9.47 3.07 -14.20
N ALA A 86 10.06 4.19 -13.75
CA ALA A 86 11.45 4.22 -13.30
C ALA A 86 11.64 3.41 -12.01
N TYR A 87 12.89 3.06 -11.69
CA TYR A 87 13.23 2.39 -10.44
C TYR A 87 13.04 3.33 -9.25
N ASP A 88 12.26 2.91 -8.24
CA ASP A 88 11.96 3.71 -7.06
C ASP A 88 12.72 3.19 -5.82
N TYR A 89 13.76 3.93 -5.42
CA TYR A 89 14.52 3.66 -4.20
C TYR A 89 13.68 3.81 -2.91
N LEU A 90 12.63 4.63 -2.96
CA LEU A 90 11.71 4.88 -1.86
C LEU A 90 10.51 3.93 -1.83
N SER A 91 10.42 2.99 -2.78
CA SER A 91 9.37 1.96 -2.78
C SER A 91 9.30 1.27 -1.42
N VAL A 92 8.08 1.05 -0.92
CA VAL A 92 7.87 0.28 0.31
C VAL A 92 8.37 -1.16 0.16
N MET A 93 8.49 -1.63 -1.09
CA MET A 93 9.01 -2.93 -1.47
C MET A 93 10.54 -3.00 -1.47
N HIS A 94 11.23 -1.86 -1.46
CA HIS A 94 12.69 -1.85 -1.44
C HIS A 94 13.22 -2.29 -0.05
N TYR A 95 14.21 -3.18 -0.03
CA TYR A 95 14.90 -3.56 1.21
C TYR A 95 15.90 -2.48 1.64
N GLY A 96 16.19 -2.40 2.95
CA GLY A 96 17.24 -1.53 3.47
C GLY A 96 18.64 -2.04 3.12
N GLY A 97 19.63 -1.15 3.17
CA GLY A 97 21.00 -1.44 2.74
C GLY A 97 21.70 -2.59 3.46
N ARG A 98 21.27 -2.94 4.68
CA ARG A 98 21.84 -4.02 5.51
C ARG A 98 20.95 -5.26 5.58
N ALA A 99 19.92 -5.36 4.75
CA ALA A 99 19.01 -6.50 4.80
C ALA A 99 19.76 -7.83 4.57
N PHE A 100 19.52 -8.83 5.41
CA PHE A 100 20.14 -10.18 5.33
C PHE A 100 21.67 -10.21 5.49
N THR A 101 22.29 -9.14 5.99
CA THR A 101 23.72 -9.14 6.29
C THR A 101 24.05 -10.13 7.40
N LYS A 102 25.16 -10.88 7.26
CA LYS A 102 25.72 -11.73 8.32
C LYS A 102 26.86 -11.04 9.09
N ASN A 103 27.55 -10.09 8.45
CA ASN A 103 28.74 -9.42 8.97
C ASN A 103 28.49 -7.93 9.29
N GLY A 104 27.23 -7.48 9.27
CA GLY A 104 26.86 -6.10 9.54
C GLY A 104 27.19 -5.11 8.42
N GLN A 105 27.78 -5.56 7.31
CA GLN A 105 28.08 -4.71 6.16
C GLN A 105 26.86 -4.55 5.24
N PRO A 106 26.77 -3.46 4.47
CA PRO A 106 25.71 -3.29 3.49
C PRO A 106 25.69 -4.42 2.46
N THR A 107 24.53 -5.02 2.24
CA THR A 107 24.25 -6.00 1.18
C THR A 107 23.65 -5.35 -0.06
N ILE A 108 23.07 -4.15 0.09
CA ILE A 108 22.55 -3.33 -1.01
C ILE A 108 23.14 -1.93 -0.91
N VAL A 109 23.83 -1.51 -1.96
CA VAL A 109 24.36 -0.16 -2.10
C VAL A 109 23.71 0.47 -3.33
N PRO A 110 22.97 1.58 -3.18
CA PRO A 110 22.38 2.29 -4.31
C PRO A 110 23.46 2.78 -5.28
N VAL A 111 23.23 2.61 -6.59
CA VAL A 111 24.10 3.17 -7.63
C VAL A 111 24.09 4.70 -7.56
N LYS A 112 22.93 5.31 -7.33
CA LYS A 112 22.84 6.74 -7.01
C LYS A 112 23.33 6.95 -5.58
N ALA A 113 24.52 7.50 -5.43
CA ALA A 113 25.12 7.79 -4.13
C ALA A 113 24.16 8.57 -3.22
N GLY A 114 24.00 8.11 -1.98
CA GLY A 114 23.15 8.75 -0.98
C GLY A 114 21.64 8.54 -1.17
N ALA A 115 21.19 7.76 -2.16
CA ALA A 115 19.76 7.50 -2.33
C ALA A 115 19.18 6.75 -1.10
N PRO A 116 18.09 7.25 -0.49
CA PRO A 116 17.46 6.58 0.64
C PRO A 116 16.77 5.28 0.19
N ILE A 117 16.98 4.19 0.93
CA ILE A 117 16.37 2.87 0.67
C ILE A 117 15.84 2.23 1.94
N GLY A 118 14.84 1.35 1.80
CA GLY A 118 14.33 0.55 2.93
C GLY A 118 13.33 1.24 3.83
N GLN A 119 12.71 2.33 3.38
CA GLN A 119 11.69 3.02 4.17
C GLN A 119 10.48 2.11 4.46
N ARG A 120 9.85 2.29 5.62
CA ARG A 120 8.64 1.57 6.05
C ARG A 120 7.56 2.52 6.57
N LYS A 121 7.55 3.77 6.08
CA LYS A 121 6.55 4.79 6.44
C LYS A 121 5.21 4.51 5.77
N GLY A 122 5.23 4.15 4.48
CA GLY A 122 4.03 3.90 3.67
C GLY A 122 4.40 3.61 2.22
N ILE A 123 3.39 3.46 1.37
CA ILE A 123 3.61 3.23 -0.07
C ILE A 123 4.11 4.51 -0.76
N SER A 124 4.96 4.37 -1.77
CA SER A 124 5.40 5.48 -2.61
C SER A 124 4.36 5.81 -3.70
N ALA A 125 4.53 6.96 -4.37
CA ALA A 125 3.71 7.30 -5.52
C ALA A 125 3.91 6.31 -6.68
N THR A 126 5.12 5.76 -6.83
CA THR A 126 5.42 4.76 -7.87
C THR A 126 4.77 3.43 -7.56
N ASP A 127 4.76 2.99 -6.29
CA ASP A 127 4.06 1.76 -5.85
C ASP A 127 2.57 1.85 -6.22
N ALA A 128 1.92 2.98 -5.92
CA ALA A 128 0.52 3.21 -6.27
C ALA A 128 0.30 3.24 -7.80
N LYS A 129 1.20 3.89 -8.55
CA LYS A 129 1.13 3.94 -10.02
C LYS A 129 1.26 2.55 -10.63
N GLN A 130 2.23 1.75 -10.21
CA GLN A 130 2.43 0.39 -10.71
C GLN A 130 1.22 -0.50 -10.39
N MET A 131 0.66 -0.39 -9.18
CA MET A 131 -0.56 -1.11 -8.80
C MET A 131 -1.75 -0.75 -9.72
N ASN A 132 -1.99 0.54 -9.96
CA ASN A 132 -3.09 0.98 -10.85
C ASN A 132 -2.88 0.55 -12.31
N LEU A 133 -1.62 0.55 -12.80
CA LEU A 133 -1.30 0.07 -14.14
C LEU A 133 -1.51 -1.44 -14.26
N LEU A 134 -1.11 -2.21 -13.24
CA LEU A 134 -1.25 -3.67 -13.22
C LEU A 134 -2.73 -4.09 -13.23
N TYR A 135 -3.59 -3.37 -12.50
CA TYR A 135 -5.01 -3.69 -12.37
C TYR A 135 -5.92 -2.79 -13.23
N LYS A 136 -5.38 -2.12 -14.26
CA LYS A 136 -6.10 -1.12 -15.05
C LYS A 136 -7.46 -1.60 -15.56
N GLU A 137 -7.53 -2.82 -16.09
CA GLU A 137 -8.76 -3.41 -16.64
C GLU A 137 -9.79 -3.72 -15.54
N GLN A 138 -9.35 -4.24 -14.41
CA GLN A 138 -10.20 -4.56 -13.26
C GLN A 138 -10.74 -3.29 -12.61
N CYS A 139 -9.91 -2.26 -12.54
CA CYS A 139 -10.28 -0.95 -12.03
C CYS A 139 -11.21 -0.18 -12.97
N SER A 140 -11.25 -0.55 -14.26
CA SER A 140 -12.17 0.03 -15.24
C SER A 140 -13.53 -0.69 -15.32
N LYS A 141 -13.60 -1.97 -14.90
CA LYS A 141 -14.79 -2.84 -15.08
C LYS A 141 -15.54 -3.20 -13.80
N GLY A 142 -15.07 -2.79 -12.63
CA GLY A 142 -15.80 -3.04 -11.39
C GLY A 142 -15.27 -2.24 -10.22
N GLY A 143 -16.14 -1.42 -9.63
CA GLY A 143 -15.98 -0.98 -8.25
C GLY A 143 -16.14 0.50 -8.07
N ASN A 144 -17.26 0.86 -7.46
CA ASN A 144 -17.43 2.08 -6.69
C ASN A 144 -16.36 2.09 -5.58
N GLY A 145 -15.15 2.57 -5.91
CA GLY A 145 -13.94 2.41 -5.12
C GLY A 145 -13.04 3.63 -5.23
N GLY A 146 -13.33 4.64 -4.41
CA GLY A 146 -12.31 5.46 -3.76
C GLY A 146 -11.59 6.55 -4.56
N GLY A 147 -11.74 6.63 -5.87
CA GLY A 147 -11.38 7.81 -6.65
C GLY A 147 -12.57 8.75 -6.75
N SER A 148 -12.67 9.73 -5.86
CA SER A 148 -13.67 10.81 -5.96
C SER A 148 -13.37 11.65 -7.21
N SER A 149 -13.92 11.24 -8.35
CA SER A 149 -14.22 12.11 -9.48
C SER A 149 -15.53 12.88 -9.26
N ASN A 150 -16.20 12.68 -8.12
CA ASN A 150 -17.31 13.51 -7.67
C ASN A 150 -16.95 14.24 -6.38
N CYS A 151 -16.76 15.55 -6.50
CA CYS A 151 -16.56 16.47 -5.39
C CYS A 151 -17.84 16.58 -4.56
N VAL A 152 -17.99 15.73 -3.54
CA VAL A 152 -19.17 15.69 -2.67
C VAL A 152 -18.79 15.73 -1.20
N ASP A 153 -19.70 16.29 -0.39
CA ASP A 153 -19.65 16.21 1.06
C ASP A 153 -20.33 14.91 1.51
N ILE A 154 -19.65 14.16 2.38
CA ILE A 154 -20.08 12.85 2.89
C ILE A 154 -20.99 13.02 4.12
N SER A 155 -20.91 14.16 4.81
CA SER A 155 -21.76 14.46 5.96
C SER A 155 -22.75 15.59 5.67
N SER A 156 -24.00 15.42 6.06
CA SER A 156 -25.02 16.48 6.00
C SER A 156 -24.71 17.68 6.90
N ARG A 157 -23.76 17.55 7.83
CA ARG A 157 -23.30 18.62 8.74
C ARG A 157 -22.17 19.47 8.17
N CYS A 158 -21.64 19.11 7.00
CA CYS A 158 -20.52 19.82 6.38
C CYS A 158 -20.73 21.34 6.23
N PRO A 159 -21.92 21.85 5.85
CA PRO A 159 -22.14 23.31 5.76
C PRO A 159 -21.85 24.09 7.05
N GLY A 160 -22.01 23.46 8.22
CA GLY A 160 -21.71 24.07 9.53
C GLY A 160 -20.25 24.01 9.94
N TRP A 161 -19.38 23.39 9.14
CA TRP A 161 -18.00 23.06 9.50
C TRP A 161 -16.92 23.76 8.67
N THR A 162 -17.30 24.77 7.88
CA THR A 162 -16.38 25.58 7.06
C THR A 162 -15.16 26.08 7.81
N LYS A 163 -15.32 26.54 9.05
CA LYS A 163 -14.21 27.04 9.90
C LYS A 163 -13.19 25.98 10.33
N TYR A 164 -13.55 24.70 10.27
CA TYR A 164 -12.69 23.58 10.67
C TYR A 164 -11.86 23.02 9.51
N CYS A 165 -12.11 23.49 8.29
CA CYS A 165 -11.46 23.02 7.07
C CYS A 165 -9.93 23.21 7.07
N SER A 166 -9.39 24.16 7.84
CA SER A 166 -7.95 24.45 7.88
C SER A 166 -7.15 23.49 8.76
N TYR A 167 -7.74 22.94 9.84
CA TYR A 167 -6.99 22.14 10.82
C TYR A 167 -7.62 20.80 11.19
N HIS A 168 -8.92 20.59 10.96
CA HIS A 168 -9.61 19.40 11.45
C HIS A 168 -9.62 18.27 10.41
N SER A 169 -8.80 17.24 10.66
CA SER A 169 -8.58 16.11 9.73
C SER A 169 -9.86 15.39 9.34
N TYR A 170 -10.82 15.23 10.26
CA TYR A 170 -12.12 14.62 9.96
C TYR A 170 -12.95 15.46 8.99
N VAL A 171 -12.91 16.79 9.11
CA VAL A 171 -13.67 17.70 8.24
C VAL A 171 -13.03 17.73 6.85
N LYS A 172 -11.69 17.76 6.77
CA LYS A 172 -10.96 17.63 5.49
C LYS A 172 -11.26 16.33 4.74
N ALA A 173 -11.45 15.23 5.46
CA ALA A 173 -11.71 13.92 4.86
C ALA A 173 -13.16 13.75 4.38
N ASN A 174 -14.13 14.34 5.08
CA ASN A 174 -15.57 14.09 4.86
C ASN A 174 -16.32 15.27 4.22
N CYS A 175 -15.74 16.47 4.17
CA CYS A 175 -16.38 17.69 3.68
C CYS A 175 -15.57 18.31 2.55
N LYS A 176 -15.21 17.51 1.54
CA LYS A 176 -14.28 17.92 0.48
C LYS A 176 -14.83 19.08 -0.36
N LYS A 177 -16.13 19.10 -0.62
CA LYS A 177 -16.80 20.17 -1.37
C LYS A 177 -16.89 21.44 -0.52
N THR A 178 -17.37 21.32 0.73
CA THR A 178 -17.45 22.46 1.66
C THR A 178 -16.08 23.07 1.96
N CYS A 179 -15.03 22.25 2.04
CA CYS A 179 -13.67 22.72 2.34
C CYS A 179 -12.85 23.11 1.12
N ASN A 180 -13.41 23.06 -0.09
CA ASN A 180 -12.69 23.32 -1.33
C ASN A 180 -11.37 22.51 -1.43
N LEU A 181 -11.46 21.22 -1.06
CA LEU A 181 -10.38 20.23 -1.14
C LEU A 181 -10.56 19.26 -2.32
N CYS A 182 -11.49 19.64 -3.18
CA CYS A 182 -11.49 19.36 -4.60
C CYS A 182 -10.76 20.56 -5.25
#